data_AF-A0A820TD54-F1
#
_entry.id   AF-A0A820TD54-F1
#
_cell.length_a   1.000
_cell.length_b   1.000
_cell.length_c   1.000
_cell.angle_alpha   90.00
_cell.angle_beta   90.00
_cell.angle_gamma   90.00
#
_symmetry.space_group_name_H-M   'P 1'
#
loop_
_entity.id
_entity.type
_entity.pdbx_description
1 polymer ?
#
loop_
_entity_poly.entity_id
_entity_poly.type
_entity_poly.pdbx_seq_one_letter_code
_entity_poly.pdbx_strand_id
1 'polypeptide(L)'
;MPHSILRNDVAGRDVTRYLKLLLRKEGYTFKTTAEFEIVKSIKERVCFLSPTAQKDETNQGDKSQFTLPDGTSIELGTSRYRAPEVLFNPELIGEECEGIHEILSGSIQRSDMDLRRTLYQNIVLSGGSTLFRGFGDRLLGELKRIAPKEVKIKISAPRERLYSTWIGGSILASLDTFKKIWVTKREYDTEGAKKTKEKTTTMSAKITQRRRQLDNKRSTSINNENTNGNPNIVAAAAAARRRNQHRHYPSSNRSRFEYLFKNIMKKKFPITIPSYLMTIIIGILTAFFLYRVINTIIDYRNQYEYTNIPIKLPKLININDTTPKFSPQRFWGTYR
;
A
#
# COMPACT_ATOMS: atom_id res chain seq x y z
N MET A 1 13.96 -12.34 5.95
CA MET A 1 13.06 -13.27 6.65
C MET A 1 11.95 -13.71 5.71
N PRO A 2 12.24 -14.58 4.72
CA PRO A 2 11.21 -15.08 3.80
C PRO A 2 10.21 -16.02 4.50
N HIS A 3 10.65 -16.75 5.53
CA HIS A 3 9.83 -17.70 6.29
C HIS A 3 8.72 -17.04 7.14
N SER A 4 8.81 -15.73 7.39
CA SER A 4 7.81 -14.98 8.16
C SER A 4 6.75 -14.32 7.27
N ILE A 5 6.81 -14.50 5.94
CA ILE A 5 5.83 -13.94 5.01
C ILE A 5 4.61 -14.86 4.99
N LEU A 6 3.44 -14.31 5.31
CA LEU A 6 2.16 -15.00 5.22
C LEU A 6 1.27 -14.36 4.16
N ARG A 7 0.39 -15.17 3.58
CA ARG A 7 -0.54 -14.75 2.54
C ARG A 7 -1.95 -15.20 2.91
N ASN A 8 -2.90 -14.29 2.75
CA ASN A 8 -4.33 -14.59 2.75
C ASN A 8 -4.90 -14.26 1.37
N ASP A 9 -5.82 -15.09 0.87
CA ASP A 9 -6.54 -14.85 -0.37
C ASP A 9 -7.90 -14.15 -0.15
N VAL A 10 -8.27 -13.89 1.10
CA VAL A 10 -9.44 -13.07 1.46
C VAL A 10 -9.09 -11.58 1.45
N ALA A 11 -9.75 -10.82 0.57
CA ALA A 11 -9.45 -9.40 0.37
C ALA A 11 -10.71 -8.56 0.08
N GLY A 12 -10.50 -7.34 -0.46
CA GLY A 12 -11.57 -6.37 -0.68
C GLY A 12 -12.63 -6.81 -1.72
N ARG A 13 -12.30 -7.75 -2.61
CA ARG A 13 -13.25 -8.34 -3.56
C ARG A 13 -14.24 -9.26 -2.84
N ASP A 14 -13.75 -10.05 -1.88
CA ASP A 14 -14.56 -10.97 -1.10
C ASP A 14 -15.50 -10.24 -0.15
N VAL A 15 -15.01 -9.14 0.47
CA VAL A 15 -15.88 -8.20 1.20
C VAL A 15 -16.99 -7.65 0.31
N THR A 16 -16.70 -7.31 -0.95
CA THR A 16 -17.71 -6.81 -1.89
C THR A 16 -18.73 -7.89 -2.26
N ARG A 17 -18.27 -9.13 -2.47
CA ARG A 17 -19.14 -10.28 -2.74
C ARG A 17 -20.03 -10.61 -1.55
N TYR A 18 -19.48 -10.55 -0.34
CA TYR A 18 -20.23 -10.77 0.89
C TYR A 18 -21.25 -9.65 1.14
N LEU A 19 -20.88 -8.39 0.91
CA LEU A 19 -21.83 -7.28 0.98
C LEU A 19 -22.99 -7.48 0.00
N LYS A 20 -22.72 -7.89 -1.24
CA LYS A 20 -23.76 -8.23 -2.22
C LYS A 20 -24.72 -9.32 -1.70
N LEU A 21 -24.20 -10.32 -1.00
CA LEU A 21 -25.02 -11.37 -0.37
C LEU A 21 -25.87 -10.83 0.77
N LEU A 22 -25.32 -9.94 1.62
CA LEU A 22 -26.06 -9.30 2.71
C LEU A 22 -27.18 -8.39 2.18
N LEU A 23 -26.88 -7.58 1.16
CA LEU A 23 -27.88 -6.70 0.51
C LEU A 23 -29.03 -7.52 -0.09
N ARG A 24 -28.74 -8.69 -0.65
CA ARG A 24 -29.77 -9.62 -1.15
C ARG A 24 -30.70 -10.11 -0.02
N LYS A 25 -30.17 -10.36 1.18
CA LYS A 25 -30.98 -10.72 2.36
C LYS A 25 -31.84 -9.54 2.85
N GLU A 26 -31.36 -8.31 2.67
CA GLU A 26 -32.10 -7.07 2.96
C GLU A 26 -33.11 -6.70 1.87
N GLY A 27 -33.20 -7.46 0.76
CA GLY A 27 -34.17 -7.27 -0.32
C GLY A 27 -33.61 -6.59 -1.59
N TYR A 28 -32.38 -6.09 -1.56
CA TYR A 28 -31.74 -5.44 -2.71
C TYR A 28 -30.95 -6.43 -3.55
N THR A 29 -31.36 -6.65 -4.80
CA THR A 29 -30.72 -7.62 -5.69
C THR A 29 -29.89 -6.95 -6.77
N PHE A 30 -28.58 -7.20 -6.76
CA PHE A 30 -27.63 -6.79 -7.80
C PHE A 30 -27.19 -8.02 -8.59
N LYS A 31 -27.37 -8.08 -9.91
CA LYS A 31 -27.06 -9.26 -10.73
C LYS A 31 -25.82 -9.05 -11.60
N THR A 32 -25.76 -7.93 -12.30
CA THR A 32 -24.79 -7.62 -13.34
C THR A 32 -23.40 -7.27 -12.78
N THR A 33 -22.40 -7.25 -13.67
CA THR A 33 -21.03 -6.79 -13.35
C THR A 33 -20.97 -5.29 -13.10
N ALA A 34 -21.77 -4.49 -13.81
CA ALA A 34 -21.85 -3.04 -13.57
C ALA A 34 -22.42 -2.74 -12.17
N GLU A 35 -23.46 -3.46 -11.77
CA GLU A 35 -24.02 -3.35 -10.42
C GLU A 35 -23.04 -3.81 -9.33
N PHE A 36 -22.08 -4.68 -9.65
CA PHE A 36 -21.02 -5.06 -8.70
C PHE A 36 -20.11 -3.88 -8.34
N GLU A 37 -19.85 -2.96 -9.29
CA GLU A 37 -19.12 -1.71 -9.00
C GLU A 37 -19.94 -0.74 -8.15
N ILE A 38 -21.28 -0.79 -8.24
CA ILE A 38 -22.17 -0.05 -7.33
C ILE A 38 -22.03 -0.59 -5.91
N VAL A 39 -22.05 -1.91 -5.72
CA VAL A 39 -21.82 -2.54 -4.40
C VAL A 39 -20.44 -2.17 -3.84
N LYS A 40 -19.42 -2.12 -4.68
CA LYS A 40 -18.09 -1.62 -4.28
C LYS A 40 -18.12 -0.15 -3.85
N SER A 41 -18.87 0.70 -4.55
CA SER A 41 -19.04 2.11 -4.19
C SER A 41 -19.77 2.28 -2.85
N ILE A 42 -20.79 1.44 -2.60
CA ILE A 42 -21.48 1.36 -1.30
C ILE A 42 -20.48 0.97 -0.21
N LYS A 43 -19.70 -0.10 -0.45
CA LYS A 43 -18.67 -0.56 0.47
C LYS A 43 -17.69 0.55 0.86
N GLU A 44 -17.16 1.27 -0.12
CA GLU A 44 -16.13 2.30 0.13
C GLU A 44 -16.67 3.54 0.84
N ARG A 45 -17.93 3.91 0.61
CA ARG A 45 -18.53 5.13 1.19
C ARG A 45 -19.18 4.90 2.56
N VAL A 46 -19.79 3.75 2.75
CA VAL A 46 -20.76 3.52 3.85
C VAL A 46 -20.29 2.48 4.86
N CYS A 47 -19.47 1.49 4.46
CA CYS A 47 -19.03 0.46 5.39
C CYS A 47 -17.94 0.96 6.34
N PHE A 48 -17.95 0.43 7.56
CA PHE A 48 -16.98 0.74 8.61
C PHE A 48 -16.77 -0.50 9.49
N LEU A 49 -15.65 -0.53 10.20
CA LEU A 49 -15.36 -1.57 11.17
C LEU A 49 -15.62 -1.06 12.58
N SER A 50 -16.39 -1.83 13.33
CA SER A 50 -16.60 -1.57 14.74
C SER A 50 -15.42 -2.08 15.57
N PRO A 51 -15.00 -1.35 16.62
CA PRO A 51 -14.07 -1.88 17.62
C PRO A 51 -14.61 -3.10 18.37
N THR A 52 -15.93 -3.27 18.46
CA THR A 52 -16.56 -4.39 19.17
C THR A 52 -17.80 -4.85 18.41
N ALA A 53 -17.69 -5.98 17.70
CA ALA A 53 -18.76 -6.52 16.85
C ALA A 53 -20.11 -6.66 17.59
N GLN A 54 -20.09 -7.04 18.88
CA GLN A 54 -21.30 -7.27 19.68
C GLN A 54 -22.07 -5.99 20.07
N LYS A 55 -21.41 -4.84 20.21
CA LYS A 55 -22.07 -3.60 20.67
C LYS A 55 -22.94 -2.95 19.60
N ASP A 56 -22.59 -3.16 18.33
CA ASP A 56 -23.33 -2.56 17.22
C ASP A 56 -24.48 -3.45 16.71
N GLU A 57 -24.50 -4.74 17.07
CA GLU A 57 -25.67 -5.60 16.85
C GLU A 57 -26.86 -5.20 17.73
N THR A 58 -26.58 -4.68 18.92
CA THR A 58 -27.61 -4.14 19.84
C THR A 58 -28.12 -2.76 19.43
N ASN A 59 -27.35 -1.97 18.67
CA ASN A 59 -27.75 -0.65 18.18
C ASN A 59 -28.39 -0.74 16.78
N GLN A 60 -29.57 -1.33 16.67
CA GLN A 60 -30.31 -1.47 15.40
C GLN A 60 -30.80 -0.14 14.79
N GLY A 61 -30.63 0.99 15.50
CA GLY A 61 -31.21 2.29 15.12
C GLY A 61 -30.41 3.12 14.10
N ASP A 62 -29.13 2.82 13.88
CA ASP A 62 -28.32 3.58 12.92
C ASP A 62 -28.49 2.97 11.52
N LYS A 63 -29.37 3.56 10.71
CA LYS A 63 -29.50 3.29 9.29
C LYS A 63 -28.88 4.43 8.51
N SER A 64 -28.15 4.13 7.44
CA SER A 64 -27.67 5.15 6.51
C SER A 64 -28.25 4.96 5.13
N GLN A 65 -28.64 6.07 4.51
CA GLN A 65 -29.18 6.09 3.16
C GLN A 65 -28.05 6.20 2.15
N PHE A 66 -28.16 5.47 1.04
CA PHE A 66 -27.26 5.57 -0.10
C PHE A 66 -28.06 5.76 -1.38
N THR A 67 -27.76 6.81 -2.14
CA THR A 67 -28.40 7.05 -3.43
C THR A 67 -27.66 6.30 -4.53
N LEU A 68 -28.37 5.43 -5.22
CA LEU A 68 -27.92 4.69 -6.38
C LEU A 68 -27.81 5.63 -7.61
N PRO A 69 -27.07 5.24 -8.67
CA PRO A 69 -26.90 6.06 -9.86
C PRO A 69 -28.20 6.37 -10.62
N ASP A 70 -29.26 5.60 -10.41
CA ASP A 70 -30.60 5.80 -10.97
C ASP A 70 -31.42 6.85 -10.18
N GLY A 71 -30.89 7.36 -9.06
CA GLY A 71 -31.57 8.28 -8.15
C GLY A 71 -32.36 7.59 -7.03
N THR A 72 -32.49 6.26 -7.06
CA THR A 72 -33.16 5.50 -6.01
C THR A 72 -32.30 5.47 -4.75
N SER A 73 -32.90 5.70 -3.58
CA SER A 73 -32.18 5.62 -2.31
C SER A 73 -32.44 4.30 -1.59
N ILE A 74 -31.38 3.61 -1.18
CA ILE A 74 -31.43 2.39 -0.38
C ILE A 74 -31.09 2.67 1.08
N GLU A 75 -31.79 2.01 2.00
CA GLU A 75 -31.45 2.04 3.42
C GLU A 75 -30.53 0.87 3.79
N LEU A 76 -29.38 1.20 4.37
CA LEU A 76 -28.37 0.23 4.78
C LEU A 76 -28.30 0.17 6.30
N GLY A 77 -28.61 -1.00 6.86
CA GLY A 77 -28.58 -1.26 8.30
C GLY A 77 -27.31 -1.97 8.72
N THR A 78 -27.44 -3.23 9.13
CA THR A 78 -26.36 -4.05 9.71
C THR A 78 -25.32 -4.51 8.69
N SER A 79 -25.68 -4.55 7.40
CA SER A 79 -24.78 -4.96 6.31
C SER A 79 -23.50 -4.12 6.24
N ARG A 80 -23.55 -2.86 6.70
CA ARG A 80 -22.44 -1.89 6.67
C ARG A 80 -21.25 -2.27 7.52
N TYR A 81 -21.49 -2.79 8.72
CA TYR A 81 -20.42 -3.21 9.63
C TYR A 81 -20.16 -4.71 9.54
N ARG A 82 -21.16 -5.53 9.20
CA ARG A 82 -20.97 -6.97 9.00
C ARG A 82 -20.12 -7.30 7.78
N ALA A 83 -20.23 -6.53 6.68
CA ALA A 83 -19.48 -6.82 5.47
C ALA A 83 -17.96 -6.85 5.66
N PRO A 84 -17.30 -5.83 6.26
CA PRO A 84 -15.86 -5.83 6.46
C PRO A 84 -15.38 -6.79 7.55
N GLU A 85 -16.25 -7.36 8.40
CA GLU A 85 -15.87 -8.38 9.39
C GLU A 85 -15.26 -9.63 8.74
N VAL A 86 -15.55 -9.90 7.47
CA VAL A 86 -14.93 -11.01 6.71
C VAL A 86 -13.41 -10.96 6.72
N LEU A 87 -12.81 -9.77 6.85
CA LEU A 87 -11.35 -9.65 6.97
C LEU A 87 -10.82 -10.18 8.30
N PHE A 88 -11.62 -10.12 9.36
CA PHE A 88 -11.26 -10.59 10.70
C PHE A 88 -11.79 -11.99 11.00
N ASN A 89 -12.94 -12.35 10.44
CA ASN A 89 -13.54 -13.67 10.53
C ASN A 89 -13.93 -14.18 9.13
N PRO A 90 -13.01 -14.85 8.42
CA PRO A 90 -13.26 -15.44 7.10
C PRO A 90 -14.30 -16.56 7.09
N GLU A 91 -14.61 -17.18 8.23
CA GLU A 91 -15.63 -18.23 8.32
C GLU A 91 -17.02 -17.73 7.90
N LEU A 92 -17.26 -16.41 7.97
CA LEU A 92 -18.49 -15.76 7.52
C LEU A 92 -18.80 -15.97 6.02
N ILE A 93 -17.77 -16.22 5.21
CA ILE A 93 -17.90 -16.56 3.79
C ILE A 93 -17.64 -18.06 3.51
N GLY A 94 -17.48 -18.87 4.57
CA GLY A 94 -17.18 -20.30 4.47
C GLY A 94 -15.72 -20.61 4.12
N GLU A 95 -14.79 -19.67 4.35
CA GLU A 95 -13.36 -19.88 4.11
C GLU A 95 -12.66 -20.23 5.43
N GLU A 96 -12.03 -21.40 5.49
CA GLU A 96 -11.27 -21.88 6.65
C GLU A 96 -9.85 -21.29 6.67
N CYS A 97 -9.76 -19.96 6.79
CA CYS A 97 -8.48 -19.26 6.87
C CYS A 97 -8.44 -18.28 8.05
N GLU A 98 -7.24 -17.99 8.52
CA GLU A 98 -7.00 -17.06 9.63
C GLU A 98 -7.40 -15.63 9.25
N GLY A 99 -7.90 -14.88 10.23
CA GLY A 99 -8.19 -13.46 10.06
C GLY A 99 -6.92 -12.62 9.90
N ILE A 100 -7.04 -11.38 9.41
CA ILE A 100 -5.87 -10.51 9.22
C ILE A 100 -5.06 -10.25 10.49
N HIS A 101 -5.71 -10.28 11.64
CA HIS A 101 -5.10 -10.03 12.95
C HIS A 101 -4.27 -11.22 13.43
N GLU A 102 -4.76 -12.44 13.21
CA GLU A 102 -4.06 -13.70 13.46
C GLU A 102 -2.86 -13.84 12.51
N ILE A 103 -3.06 -13.61 11.21
CA ILE A 103 -1.98 -13.67 10.21
C ILE A 103 -0.87 -12.68 10.54
N LEU A 104 -1.21 -11.47 10.98
CA LEU A 104 -0.21 -10.49 11.39
C LEU A 104 0.56 -10.95 12.64
N SER A 105 -0.12 -11.49 13.64
CA SER A 105 0.55 -12.05 14.82
C SER A 105 1.40 -13.26 14.46
N GLY A 106 0.89 -14.19 13.66
CA GLY A 106 1.58 -15.39 13.19
C GLY A 106 2.83 -15.07 12.37
N SER A 107 2.79 -14.02 11.54
CA SER A 107 3.97 -13.52 10.81
C SER A 107 5.05 -13.02 11.78
N ILE A 108 4.66 -12.26 12.81
CA ILE A 108 5.59 -11.79 13.85
C ILE A 108 6.11 -12.97 14.69
N GLN A 109 5.29 -13.94 15.05
CA GLN A 109 5.70 -15.11 15.81
C GLN A 109 6.67 -16.01 15.03
N ARG A 110 6.51 -16.13 13.70
CA ARG A 110 7.46 -16.85 12.84
C ARG A 110 8.80 -16.13 12.68
N SER A 111 8.91 -14.88 13.11
CA SER A 111 10.18 -14.13 13.07
C SER A 111 11.03 -14.36 14.33
N ASP A 112 12.33 -14.08 14.21
CA ASP A 112 13.31 -14.18 15.28
C ASP A 112 12.84 -13.46 16.56
N MET A 113 13.03 -14.08 17.72
CA MET A 113 12.52 -13.58 19.01
C MET A 113 12.91 -12.13 19.30
N ASP A 114 14.16 -11.77 19.01
CA ASP A 114 14.72 -10.42 19.23
C ASP A 114 14.03 -9.34 18.39
N LEU A 115 13.47 -9.71 17.23
CA LEU A 115 12.83 -8.77 16.31
C LEU A 115 11.37 -8.54 16.63
N ARG A 116 10.71 -9.47 17.34
CA ARG A 116 9.25 -9.44 17.57
C ARG A 116 8.79 -8.13 18.22
N ARG A 117 9.50 -7.66 19.25
CA ARG A 117 9.19 -6.38 19.93
C ARG A 117 9.27 -5.20 18.97
N THR A 118 10.29 -5.17 18.12
CA THR A 118 10.48 -4.12 17.11
C THR A 118 9.40 -4.17 16.04
N LEU A 119 8.98 -5.37 15.62
CA LEU A 119 7.94 -5.53 14.60
C LEU A 119 6.57 -5.06 15.10
N TYR A 120 6.18 -5.40 16.34
CA TYR A 120 4.93 -4.90 16.95
C TYR A 120 4.88 -3.36 17.07
N GLN A 121 6.04 -2.71 17.20
CA GLN A 121 6.14 -1.25 17.26
C GLN A 121 6.17 -0.56 15.89
N ASN A 122 6.29 -1.31 14.79
CA ASN A 122 6.48 -0.77 13.45
C ASN A 122 5.53 -1.45 12.43
N ILE A 123 4.26 -1.56 12.78
CA ILE A 123 3.23 -2.07 11.87
C ILE A 123 2.80 -0.94 10.95
N VAL A 124 2.78 -1.17 9.63
CA VAL A 124 2.39 -0.17 8.63
C VAL A 124 1.23 -0.71 7.80
N LEU A 125 0.14 0.04 7.72
CA LEU A 125 -1.02 -0.31 6.89
C LEU A 125 -0.86 0.23 5.47
N SER A 126 -1.13 -0.62 4.49
CA SER A 126 -1.13 -0.27 3.07
C SER A 126 -2.27 -1.00 2.33
N GLY A 127 -2.73 -0.41 1.22
CA GLY A 127 -3.77 -1.00 0.38
C GLY A 127 -5.20 -0.53 0.69
N GLY A 128 -6.09 -0.69 -0.29
CA GLY A 128 -7.45 -0.13 -0.28
C GLY A 128 -8.36 -0.67 0.84
N SER A 129 -8.29 -1.97 1.15
CA SER A 129 -9.12 -2.56 2.21
C SER A 129 -8.78 -2.06 3.62
N THR A 130 -7.63 -1.42 3.82
CA THR A 130 -7.28 -0.80 5.11
C THR A 130 -7.88 0.61 5.27
N LEU A 131 -8.63 1.09 4.28
CA LEU A 131 -9.27 2.41 4.29
C LEU A 131 -10.60 2.45 5.06
N PHE A 132 -11.13 1.29 5.47
CA PHE A 132 -12.33 1.26 6.32
C PHE A 132 -12.14 2.11 7.57
N ARG A 133 -13.18 2.88 7.92
CA ARG A 133 -13.21 3.64 9.17
C ARG A 133 -13.15 2.65 10.34
N GLY A 134 -12.34 2.94 11.36
CA GLY A 134 -12.16 2.05 12.51
C GLY A 134 -11.25 0.84 12.28
N PHE A 135 -10.69 0.63 11.07
CA PHE A 135 -9.82 -0.53 10.78
C PHE A 135 -8.60 -0.61 11.72
N GLY A 136 -7.91 0.52 11.93
CA GLY A 136 -6.73 0.58 12.79
C GLY A 136 -7.06 0.31 14.26
N ASP A 137 -8.17 0.84 14.75
CA ASP A 137 -8.60 0.68 16.14
C ASP A 137 -9.06 -0.75 16.42
N ARG A 138 -9.83 -1.36 15.51
CA ARG A 138 -10.21 -2.78 15.59
C ARG A 138 -8.99 -3.68 15.56
N LEU A 139 -8.06 -3.47 14.61
CA LEU A 139 -6.84 -4.26 14.52
C LEU A 139 -5.97 -4.11 15.78
N LEU A 140 -5.88 -2.91 16.35
CA LEU A 140 -5.17 -2.68 17.61
C LEU A 140 -5.82 -3.43 18.78
N GLY A 141 -7.15 -3.43 18.86
CA GLY A 141 -7.90 -4.18 19.86
C GLY A 141 -7.62 -5.68 19.80
N GLU A 142 -7.70 -6.27 18.60
CA GLU A 142 -7.42 -7.69 18.39
C GLU A 142 -5.96 -8.05 18.69
N LEU A 143 -5.01 -7.25 18.22
CA LEU A 143 -3.59 -7.49 18.48
C LEU A 143 -3.26 -7.38 19.97
N LYS A 144 -3.90 -6.49 20.73
CA LYS A 144 -3.71 -6.40 22.18
C LYS A 144 -4.20 -7.65 22.91
N ARG A 145 -5.19 -8.37 22.35
CA ARG A 145 -5.70 -9.62 22.90
C ARG A 145 -4.76 -10.80 22.63
N ILE A 146 -4.10 -10.82 21.46
CA ILE A 146 -3.21 -11.91 21.03
C ILE A 146 -1.77 -11.70 21.49
N ALA A 147 -1.27 -10.46 21.48
CA ALA A 147 0.14 -10.16 21.77
C ALA A 147 0.46 -10.24 23.28
N PRO A 148 1.73 -10.51 23.64
CA PRO A 148 2.17 -10.46 25.03
C PRO A 148 1.95 -9.08 25.66
N LYS A 149 1.51 -9.04 26.92
CA LYS A 149 1.06 -7.82 27.62
C LYS A 149 2.15 -6.76 27.76
N GLU A 150 3.42 -7.16 27.71
CA GLU A 150 4.58 -6.27 27.90
C GLU A 150 4.97 -5.50 26.62
N VAL A 151 4.37 -5.81 25.47
CA VAL A 151 4.77 -5.23 24.18
C VAL A 151 3.88 -4.04 23.81
N LYS A 152 4.51 -2.88 23.61
CA LYS A 152 3.84 -1.69 23.04
C LYS A 152 3.57 -1.89 21.55
N ILE A 153 2.30 -2.00 21.18
CA ILE A 153 1.88 -2.08 19.77
C ILE A 153 1.72 -0.68 19.19
N LYS A 154 2.26 -0.45 17.99
CA LYS A 154 2.07 0.81 17.25
C LYS A 154 1.78 0.52 15.78
N ILE A 155 0.63 1.00 15.33
CA ILE A 155 0.15 0.88 13.96
C ILE A 155 0.24 2.26 13.29
N SER A 156 0.95 2.34 12.16
CA SER A 156 1.05 3.53 11.33
C SER A 156 0.15 3.38 10.10
N ALA A 157 -0.79 4.31 9.96
CA ALA A 157 -1.73 4.35 8.84
C ALA A 157 -1.58 5.68 8.07
N PRO A 158 -0.73 5.74 7.04
CA PRO A 158 -0.61 6.95 6.22
C PRO A 158 -1.96 7.27 5.54
N ARG A 159 -2.24 8.55 5.31
CA ARG A 159 -3.47 8.99 4.62
C ARG A 159 -3.51 8.50 3.17
N GLU A 160 -2.37 8.55 2.49
CA GLU A 160 -2.21 8.14 1.08
C GLU A 160 -1.90 6.63 0.95
N ARG A 161 -2.39 5.80 1.88
CA ARG A 161 -2.08 4.35 1.92
C ARG A 161 -2.61 3.53 0.74
N LEU A 162 -3.52 4.10 -0.05
CA LEU A 162 -3.94 3.56 -1.33
C LEU A 162 -2.78 3.50 -2.34
N TYR A 163 -1.94 4.53 -2.37
CA TYR A 163 -0.87 4.69 -3.35
C TYR A 163 0.52 4.43 -2.76
N SER A 164 0.62 4.03 -1.48
CA SER A 164 1.90 3.87 -0.79
C SER A 164 2.88 2.93 -1.51
N THR A 165 2.40 1.83 -2.09
CA THR A 165 3.24 0.91 -2.87
C THR A 165 3.78 1.58 -4.13
N TRP A 166 2.94 2.35 -4.84
CA TRP A 166 3.34 3.07 -6.04
C TRP A 166 4.33 4.21 -5.73
N ILE A 167 4.07 4.98 -4.67
CA ILE A 167 4.98 6.02 -4.17
C ILE A 167 6.33 5.41 -3.80
N GLY A 168 6.34 4.28 -3.09
CA GLY A 168 7.56 3.56 -2.75
C GLY A 168 8.35 3.12 -4.00
N GLY A 169 7.65 2.62 -5.01
CA GLY A 169 8.25 2.28 -6.31
C GLY A 169 8.85 3.48 -7.05
N SER A 170 8.12 4.61 -7.09
CA SER A 170 8.58 5.85 -7.70
C SER A 170 9.83 6.41 -7.01
N ILE A 171 9.85 6.41 -5.67
CA ILE A 171 11.02 6.82 -4.90
C ILE A 171 12.18 5.87 -5.19
N LEU A 172 11.96 4.55 -5.14
CA LEU A 172 13.01 3.56 -5.38
C LEU A 172 13.62 3.71 -6.77
N ALA A 173 12.79 3.92 -7.80
CA ALA A 173 13.24 4.10 -9.19
C ALA A 173 14.04 5.40 -9.39
N SER A 174 13.77 6.43 -8.58
CA SER A 174 14.49 7.71 -8.65
C SER A 174 15.90 7.66 -8.02
N LEU A 175 16.23 6.60 -7.26
CA LEU A 175 17.55 6.47 -6.63
C LEU A 175 18.60 6.02 -7.65
N ASP A 176 19.80 6.62 -7.61
CA ASP A 176 20.91 6.19 -8.47
C ASP A 176 21.31 4.72 -8.25
N THR A 177 21.06 4.19 -7.05
CA THR A 177 21.27 2.78 -6.72
C THR A 177 20.35 1.85 -7.50
N PHE A 178 19.23 2.34 -8.06
CA PHE A 178 18.29 1.55 -8.86
C PHE A 178 18.95 0.94 -10.10
N LYS A 179 19.91 1.65 -10.71
CA LYS A 179 20.67 1.17 -11.87
C LYS A 179 21.45 -0.13 -11.60
N LYS A 180 21.77 -0.40 -10.33
CA LYS A 180 22.51 -1.61 -9.91
C LYS A 180 21.61 -2.83 -9.71
N ILE A 181 20.29 -2.63 -9.71
CA ILE A 181 19.32 -3.66 -9.30
C ILE A 181 18.31 -4.01 -10.39
N TRP A 182 18.12 -3.17 -11.42
CA TRP A 182 17.34 -3.55 -12.60
C TRP A 182 18.02 -4.67 -13.41
N VAL A 183 17.26 -5.37 -14.24
CA VAL A 183 17.78 -6.32 -15.24
C VAL A 183 17.72 -5.63 -16.60
N THR A 184 18.85 -5.56 -17.30
CA THR A 184 18.87 -5.03 -18.67
C THR A 184 18.39 -6.09 -19.66
N LYS A 185 17.90 -5.67 -20.83
CA LYS A 185 17.49 -6.59 -21.89
C LYS A 185 18.62 -7.57 -22.24
N ARG A 186 19.85 -7.09 -22.41
CA ARG A 186 21.01 -7.93 -22.74
C ARG A 186 21.27 -9.01 -21.69
N GLU A 187 21.22 -8.66 -20.41
CA GLU A 187 21.38 -9.63 -19.31
C GLU A 187 20.25 -10.68 -19.30
N TYR A 188 19.03 -10.28 -19.66
CA TYR A 188 17.90 -11.20 -19.77
C TYR A 188 18.02 -12.11 -21.00
N ASP A 189 18.46 -11.59 -22.14
CA ASP A 189 18.62 -12.40 -23.35
C ASP A 189 19.70 -13.50 -23.16
N THR A 190 20.72 -13.25 -22.33
CA THR A 190 21.80 -14.22 -22.05
C THR A 190 21.45 -15.26 -20.99
N GLU A 191 20.76 -14.85 -19.92
CA GLU A 191 20.57 -15.68 -18.72
C GLU A 191 19.08 -15.95 -18.40
N GLY A 192 18.17 -15.34 -19.16
CA GLY A 192 16.73 -15.49 -19.04
C GLY A 192 16.19 -15.13 -17.66
N ALA A 193 15.15 -15.88 -17.25
CA ALA A 193 14.48 -15.71 -15.97
C ALA A 193 15.38 -16.01 -14.75
N LYS A 194 16.52 -16.68 -14.92
CA LYS A 194 17.47 -16.96 -13.83
C LYS A 194 18.08 -15.65 -13.31
N LYS A 195 18.44 -14.73 -14.19
CA LYS A 195 19.01 -13.43 -13.79
C LYS A 195 18.04 -12.57 -13.00
N THR A 196 16.76 -12.61 -13.38
CA THR A 196 15.68 -11.94 -12.65
C THR A 196 15.50 -12.50 -11.24
N LYS A 197 15.53 -13.84 -11.08
CA LYS A 197 15.54 -14.51 -9.76
C LYS A 197 16.69 -14.01 -8.91
N GLU A 198 17.89 -14.11 -9.47
CA GLU A 198 19.13 -13.81 -8.76
C GLU A 198 19.18 -12.35 -8.29
N LYS A 199 18.85 -11.38 -9.15
CA LYS A 199 18.84 -9.96 -8.76
C LYS A 199 17.78 -9.66 -7.70
N THR A 200 16.62 -10.30 -7.78
CA THR A 200 15.56 -10.15 -6.76
C THR A 200 16.02 -10.66 -5.40
N THR A 201 16.58 -11.88 -5.34
CA THR A 201 17.08 -12.48 -4.10
C THR A 201 18.27 -11.71 -3.52
N THR A 202 19.19 -11.28 -4.38
CA THR A 202 20.39 -10.51 -4.00
C THR A 202 20.01 -9.15 -3.41
N MET A 203 18.97 -8.50 -3.96
CA MET A 203 18.42 -7.27 -3.39
C MET A 203 17.92 -7.47 -1.96
N SER A 204 17.07 -8.47 -1.75
CA SER A 204 16.49 -8.76 -0.43
C SER A 204 17.58 -9.06 0.61
N ALA A 205 18.66 -9.76 0.22
CA ALA A 205 19.80 -10.03 1.08
C ALA A 205 20.61 -8.77 1.42
N LYS A 206 20.97 -7.95 0.41
CA LYS A 206 21.77 -6.72 0.62
C LYS A 206 21.06 -5.66 1.44
N ILE A 207 19.75 -5.50 1.26
CA ILE A 207 18.93 -4.57 2.06
C ILE A 207 18.93 -4.99 3.54
N THR A 208 18.75 -6.30 3.80
CA THR A 208 18.76 -6.86 5.16
C THR A 208 20.12 -6.67 5.84
N GLN A 209 21.22 -6.94 5.12
CA GLN A 209 22.57 -6.78 5.64
C GLN A 209 22.93 -5.32 5.93
N ARG A 210 22.56 -4.39 5.03
CA ARG A 210 22.79 -2.95 5.21
C ARG A 210 22.00 -2.40 6.40
N ARG A 211 20.77 -2.88 6.62
CA ARG A 211 19.95 -2.48 7.77
C ARG A 211 20.56 -2.96 9.10
N ARG A 212 21.01 -4.22 9.17
CA ARG A 212 21.78 -4.73 10.33
C ARG A 212 23.05 -3.93 10.61
N GLN A 213 23.78 -3.53 9.57
CA GLN A 213 24.97 -2.67 9.73
C GLN A 213 24.63 -1.27 10.26
N LEU A 214 23.51 -0.68 9.81
CA LEU A 214 23.04 0.61 10.29
C LEU A 214 22.54 0.53 11.73
N ASP A 215 21.83 -0.53 12.09
CA ASP A 215 21.36 -0.76 13.45
C ASP A 215 22.53 -1.01 14.41
N ASN A 216 23.52 -1.83 14.00
CA ASN A 216 24.76 -2.01 14.77
C ASN A 216 25.52 -0.69 14.95
N LYS A 217 25.65 0.13 13.89
CA LYS A 217 26.27 1.45 13.99
C LYS A 217 25.53 2.37 14.95
N ARG A 218 24.19 2.33 14.94
CA ARG A 218 23.34 3.13 15.82
C ARG A 218 23.47 2.70 17.28
N SER A 219 23.53 1.40 17.55
CA SER A 219 23.79 0.84 18.88
C SER A 219 25.21 1.19 19.39
N THR A 220 26.24 1.12 18.54
CA THR A 220 27.60 1.53 18.91
C THR A 220 27.71 3.03 19.16
N SER A 221 26.98 3.88 18.42
CA SER A 221 26.96 5.33 18.70
C SER A 221 26.25 5.68 20.00
N ILE A 222 25.20 4.94 20.38
CA ILE A 222 24.51 5.13 21.66
C ILE A 222 25.41 4.68 22.83
N ASN A 223 26.15 3.59 22.65
CA ASN A 223 27.09 3.13 23.68
C ASN A 223 28.29 4.08 23.85
N ASN A 224 28.83 4.64 22.76
CA ASN A 224 29.91 5.64 22.84
C ASN A 224 29.44 7.00 23.40
N GLU A 225 28.17 7.39 23.22
CA GLU A 225 27.58 8.57 23.88
C GLU A 225 27.47 8.36 25.41
N ASN A 226 27.32 7.11 25.88
CA ASN A 226 27.22 6.79 27.31
C ASN A 226 28.58 6.55 28.00
N THR A 227 29.64 6.19 27.27
CA THR A 227 30.98 5.94 27.85
C THR A 227 31.85 7.19 27.93
N ASN A 228 31.61 8.21 27.11
CA ASN A 228 32.31 9.50 27.21
C ASN A 228 31.45 10.50 27.99
N GLY A 229 31.47 10.36 29.32
CA GLY A 229 30.81 11.26 30.28
C GLY A 229 31.41 12.67 30.32
N ASN A 230 31.50 13.36 29.18
CA ASN A 230 31.80 14.78 29.13
C ASN A 230 30.49 15.57 28.93
N PRO A 231 29.98 16.26 29.97
CA PRO A 231 28.69 16.96 29.91
C PRO A 231 28.63 18.03 28.80
N ASN A 232 29.78 18.56 28.35
CA ASN A 232 29.84 19.54 27.27
C ASN A 232 29.53 18.95 25.89
N ILE A 233 29.85 17.67 25.65
CA ILE A 233 29.58 17.00 24.36
C ILE A 233 28.10 16.61 24.28
N VAL A 234 27.52 16.16 25.40
CA VAL A 234 26.08 15.85 25.50
C VAL A 234 25.24 17.12 25.33
N ALA A 235 25.66 18.24 25.93
CA ALA A 235 25.03 19.55 25.72
C ALA A 235 25.17 20.05 24.28
N ALA A 236 26.33 19.87 23.64
CA ALA A 236 26.54 20.23 22.23
C ALA A 236 25.70 19.35 21.27
N ALA A 237 25.58 18.06 21.53
CA ALA A 237 24.73 17.14 20.77
C ALA A 237 23.24 17.42 20.97
N ALA A 238 22.81 17.76 22.19
CA ALA A 238 21.45 18.21 22.49
C ALA A 238 21.14 19.57 21.84
N ALA A 239 22.10 20.50 21.83
CA ALA A 239 21.99 21.79 21.13
C ALA A 239 21.95 21.62 19.60
N ALA A 240 22.71 20.66 19.03
CA ALA A 240 22.65 20.30 17.62
C ALA A 240 21.31 19.63 17.26
N ARG A 241 20.75 18.78 18.14
CA ARG A 241 19.40 18.20 18.00
C ARG A 241 18.30 19.29 18.07
N ARG A 242 18.42 20.28 18.96
CA ARG A 242 17.52 21.45 19.01
C ARG A 242 17.65 22.37 17.79
N ARG A 243 18.87 22.62 17.28
CA ARG A 243 19.08 23.37 16.02
C ARG A 243 18.48 22.67 14.80
N ASN A 244 18.51 21.34 14.74
CA ASN A 244 17.89 20.58 13.65
C ASN A 244 16.36 20.45 13.77
N GLN A 245 15.78 20.56 14.96
CA GLN A 245 14.32 20.67 15.14
C GLN A 245 13.77 22.03 14.68
N HIS A 246 14.60 23.09 14.71
CA HIS A 246 14.25 24.42 14.21
C HIS A 246 14.66 24.70 12.76
N ARG A 247 15.13 23.71 11.99
CA ARG A 247 15.08 23.82 10.53
C ARG A 247 13.61 23.74 10.12
N HIS A 248 13.03 24.91 9.88
CA HIS A 248 11.67 25.09 9.37
C HIS A 248 11.52 24.31 8.06
N TYR A 249 11.11 23.05 8.13
CA TYR A 249 10.57 22.35 6.98
C TYR A 249 9.15 22.86 6.81
N PRO A 250 8.82 23.49 5.68
CA PRO A 250 7.51 24.06 5.54
C PRO A 250 6.47 22.93 5.51
N SER A 251 5.42 23.12 6.30
CA SER A 251 4.41 22.12 6.70
C SER A 251 3.39 21.80 5.61
N SER A 252 3.45 22.52 4.47
CA SER A 252 2.56 22.39 3.31
C SER A 252 3.28 21.74 2.12
N ASN A 253 2.59 20.83 1.41
CA ASN A 253 3.11 20.15 0.20
C ASN A 253 3.57 21.12 -0.89
N ARG A 254 2.93 22.29 -1.00
CA ARG A 254 3.30 23.35 -1.96
C ARG A 254 4.72 23.87 -1.71
N SER A 255 5.07 24.04 -0.45
CA SER A 255 6.34 24.64 -0.03
C SER A 255 7.53 23.67 -0.08
N ARG A 256 7.27 22.34 0.02
CA ARG A 256 8.32 21.31 -0.13
C ARG A 256 8.78 21.18 -1.58
N PHE A 257 7.85 21.27 -2.53
CA PHE A 257 8.17 21.28 -3.96
C PHE A 257 8.97 22.53 -4.32
N GLU A 258 8.57 23.71 -3.84
CA GLU A 258 9.32 24.96 -4.06
C GLU A 258 10.75 24.90 -3.51
N TYR A 259 10.96 24.29 -2.33
CA TYR A 259 12.28 24.13 -1.73
C TYR A 259 13.17 23.18 -2.54
N LEU A 260 12.62 22.04 -2.97
CA LEU A 260 13.35 21.06 -3.80
C LEU A 260 13.69 21.65 -5.17
N PHE A 261 12.74 22.37 -5.77
CA PHE A 261 12.90 23.02 -7.07
C PHE A 261 13.94 24.15 -7.01
N LYS A 262 13.91 25.01 -5.97
CA LYS A 262 14.94 26.04 -5.75
C LYS A 262 16.35 25.46 -5.60
N ASN A 263 16.50 24.33 -4.90
CA ASN A 263 17.80 23.68 -4.73
C ASN A 263 18.31 23.01 -6.02
N ILE A 264 17.41 22.44 -6.83
CA ILE A 264 17.76 21.85 -8.13
C ILE A 264 18.14 22.94 -9.13
N MET A 265 17.40 24.04 -9.17
CA MET A 265 17.67 25.17 -10.07
C MET A 265 18.97 25.90 -9.70
N LYS A 266 19.25 26.14 -8.41
CA LYS A 266 20.54 26.70 -7.95
C LYS A 266 21.74 25.83 -8.29
N LYS A 267 21.57 24.50 -8.35
CA LYS A 267 22.65 23.57 -8.71
C LYS A 267 22.91 23.48 -10.21
N LYS A 268 21.90 23.70 -11.06
CA LYS A 268 22.02 23.54 -12.52
C LYS A 268 22.22 24.85 -13.28
N PHE A 269 21.77 25.99 -12.76
CA PHE A 269 21.88 27.29 -13.42
C PHE A 269 22.31 28.36 -12.40
N PRO A 270 23.58 28.81 -12.39
CA PRO A 270 24.08 29.80 -11.44
C PRO A 270 23.71 31.22 -11.92
N ILE A 271 22.42 31.51 -12.01
CA ILE A 271 21.92 32.85 -12.36
C ILE A 271 21.03 33.32 -11.21
N THR A 272 21.31 34.51 -10.68
CA THR A 272 20.59 35.10 -9.55
C THR A 272 19.25 35.67 -10.03
N ILE A 273 18.24 34.82 -10.12
CA ILE A 273 16.90 35.22 -10.53
C ILE A 273 16.19 35.92 -9.35
N PRO A 274 15.66 37.15 -9.53
CA PRO A 274 14.88 37.83 -8.50
C PRO A 274 13.69 36.99 -8.01
N SER A 275 13.38 37.08 -6.71
CA SER A 275 12.39 36.21 -6.04
C SER A 275 11.00 36.21 -6.69
N TYR A 276 10.58 37.35 -7.25
CA TYR A 276 9.29 37.50 -7.94
C TYR A 276 9.22 36.73 -9.27
N LEU A 277 10.34 36.55 -9.96
CA LEU A 277 10.39 35.83 -11.24
C LEU A 277 10.37 34.31 -11.01
N MET A 278 10.94 33.83 -9.89
CA MET A 278 10.91 32.41 -9.52
C MET A 278 9.49 31.91 -9.23
N THR A 279 8.65 32.72 -8.60
CA THR A 279 7.23 32.36 -8.37
C THR A 279 6.46 32.24 -9.67
N ILE A 280 6.75 33.09 -10.65
CA ILE A 280 6.13 33.05 -11.98
C ILE A 280 6.58 31.80 -12.75
N ILE A 281 7.89 31.50 -12.76
CA ILE A 281 8.46 30.32 -13.43
C ILE A 281 7.91 29.02 -12.83
N ILE A 282 7.80 28.94 -11.50
CA ILE A 282 7.21 27.77 -10.82
C ILE A 282 5.74 27.63 -11.20
N GLY A 283 4.98 28.72 -11.24
CA GLY A 283 3.58 28.72 -11.70
C GLY A 283 3.43 28.19 -13.13
N ILE A 284 4.24 28.70 -14.06
CA ILE A 284 4.22 28.28 -15.47
C ILE A 284 4.61 26.80 -15.61
N LEU A 285 5.64 26.34 -14.89
CA LEU A 285 6.05 24.94 -14.91
C LEU A 285 5.00 24.01 -14.30
N THR A 286 4.35 24.42 -13.21
CA THR A 286 3.25 23.63 -12.62
C THR A 286 2.07 23.53 -13.57
N ALA A 287 1.71 24.63 -14.26
CA ALA A 287 0.64 24.63 -15.26
C ALA A 287 1.00 23.78 -16.49
N PHE A 288 2.24 23.86 -16.98
CA PHE A 288 2.71 23.03 -18.08
C PHE A 288 2.73 21.54 -17.73
N PHE A 289 3.14 21.20 -16.51
CA PHE A 289 3.13 19.82 -16.03
C PHE A 289 1.70 19.31 -15.85
N LEU A 290 0.79 20.12 -15.30
CA LEU A 290 -0.63 19.78 -15.19
C LEU A 290 -1.27 19.58 -16.57
N TYR A 291 -0.97 20.47 -17.53
CA TYR A 291 -1.43 20.38 -18.91
C TYR A 291 -0.92 19.10 -19.60
N ARG A 292 0.36 18.77 -19.43
CA ARG A 292 0.94 17.51 -19.94
C ARG A 292 0.27 16.28 -19.33
N VAL A 293 0.02 16.29 -18.01
CA VAL A 293 -0.65 15.18 -17.32
C VAL A 293 -2.10 15.03 -17.80
N ILE A 294 -2.83 16.13 -17.91
CA ILE A 294 -4.21 16.14 -18.42
C ILE A 294 -4.25 15.65 -19.87
N ASN A 295 -3.38 16.13 -20.75
CA ASN A 295 -3.31 15.65 -22.13
C ASN A 295 -2.92 14.18 -22.21
N THR A 296 -2.03 13.70 -21.34
CA THR A 296 -1.69 12.26 -21.29
C THR A 296 -2.88 11.43 -20.83
N ILE A 297 -3.67 11.91 -19.88
CA ILE A 297 -4.90 11.25 -19.41
C ILE A 297 -5.97 11.26 -20.50
N ILE A 298 -6.11 12.38 -21.23
CA ILE A 298 -7.04 12.51 -22.36
C ILE A 298 -6.60 11.60 -23.52
N ASP A 299 -5.31 11.54 -23.85
CA ASP A 299 -4.78 10.63 -24.86
C ASP A 299 -5.00 9.17 -24.46
N TYR A 300 -4.78 8.82 -23.19
CA TYR A 300 -5.13 7.50 -22.67
C TYR A 300 -6.62 7.21 -22.81
N ARG A 301 -7.50 8.15 -22.44
CA ARG A 301 -8.96 8.00 -22.56
C ARG A 301 -9.39 7.81 -24.03
N ASN A 302 -8.87 8.64 -24.94
CA ASN A 302 -9.17 8.60 -26.36
C ASN A 302 -8.64 7.33 -27.04
N GLN A 303 -7.52 6.77 -26.57
CA GLN A 303 -6.96 5.51 -27.06
C GLN A 303 -7.85 4.29 -26.72
N TYR A 304 -8.66 4.38 -25.67
CA TYR A 304 -9.66 3.35 -25.31
C TYR A 304 -11.06 3.61 -25.89
N GLU A 305 -11.43 4.86 -26.21
CA GLU A 305 -12.74 5.18 -26.82
C GLU A 305 -12.78 4.96 -28.37
N TYR A 306 -11.63 4.74 -29.05
CA TYR A 306 -11.57 4.53 -30.52
C TYR A 306 -11.34 3.09 -30.99
N THR A 307 -11.38 2.08 -30.12
CA THR A 307 -11.31 0.66 -30.54
C THR A 307 -12.64 -0.07 -30.32
N ASN A 308 -13.69 0.40 -31.01
CA ASN A 308 -14.77 -0.47 -31.47
C ASN A 308 -14.22 -1.36 -32.60
N ILE A 309 -13.58 -2.49 -32.25
CA ILE A 309 -13.25 -3.55 -33.20
C ILE A 309 -13.76 -4.89 -32.64
N PRO A 310 -14.59 -5.63 -33.41
CA PRO A 310 -15.23 -6.87 -32.97
C PRO A 310 -14.21 -8.01 -32.84
N ILE A 311 -14.34 -8.81 -31.78
CA ILE A 311 -13.53 -10.00 -31.55
C ILE A 311 -13.91 -11.07 -32.60
N LYS A 312 -13.18 -11.12 -33.73
CA LYS A 312 -13.12 -12.30 -34.58
C LYS A 312 -12.15 -13.30 -33.96
N LEU A 313 -12.67 -14.44 -33.50
CA LEU A 313 -11.86 -15.61 -33.18
C LEU A 313 -11.04 -16.03 -34.42
N PRO A 314 -9.75 -16.39 -34.27
CA PRO A 314 -8.99 -16.96 -35.38
C PRO A 314 -9.45 -18.39 -35.69
N LYS A 315 -9.60 -18.67 -36.99
CA LYS A 315 -9.89 -19.98 -37.58
C LYS A 315 -8.79 -20.99 -37.25
N LEU A 316 -9.24 -22.23 -37.05
CA LEU A 316 -8.46 -23.46 -36.84
C LEU A 316 -7.41 -23.69 -37.94
N ILE A 317 -6.21 -24.11 -37.53
CA ILE A 317 -5.16 -24.65 -38.42
C ILE A 317 -5.50 -26.11 -38.75
N ASN A 318 -5.20 -26.45 -40.00
CA ASN A 318 -5.44 -27.70 -40.69
C ASN A 318 -4.72 -28.90 -40.06
N ILE A 319 -5.28 -30.07 -40.33
CA ILE A 319 -4.94 -31.40 -39.82
C ILE A 319 -3.61 -31.89 -40.43
N ASN A 320 -2.86 -32.69 -39.66
CA ASN A 320 -1.57 -33.36 -39.94
C ASN A 320 -0.31 -32.60 -39.47
N ASP A 321 0.03 -32.72 -38.18
CA ASP A 321 1.19 -33.51 -37.78
C ASP A 321 1.26 -33.70 -36.26
N THR A 322 1.83 -34.83 -35.88
CA THR A 322 1.73 -35.53 -34.59
C THR A 322 2.14 -34.74 -33.34
N THR A 323 1.24 -34.71 -32.35
CA THR A 323 1.50 -34.27 -30.96
C THR A 323 2.44 -35.20 -30.20
N PRO A 324 3.15 -34.70 -29.17
CA PRO A 324 2.66 -35.04 -27.83
C PRO A 324 2.23 -33.82 -27.02
N LYS A 325 1.21 -34.06 -26.21
CA LYS A 325 0.36 -33.12 -25.48
C LYS A 325 1.12 -32.36 -24.38
N PHE A 326 0.91 -31.04 -24.31
CA PHE A 326 0.99 -30.28 -23.06
C PHE A 326 -0.27 -29.41 -22.91
N SER A 327 -0.97 -29.57 -21.79
CA SER A 327 -2.17 -28.82 -21.41
C SER A 327 -1.80 -27.40 -20.91
N PRO A 328 -2.56 -26.36 -21.25
CA PRO A 328 -2.33 -25.02 -20.72
C PRO A 328 -3.01 -24.89 -19.35
N GLN A 329 -2.36 -25.39 -18.30
CA GLN A 329 -2.68 -24.97 -16.93
C GLN A 329 -1.76 -23.81 -16.53
N ARG A 330 -2.41 -22.73 -16.03
CA ARG A 330 -1.87 -21.73 -15.09
C ARG A 330 -0.60 -20.98 -15.52
N PHE A 331 -0.80 -19.83 -16.16
CA PHE A 331 0.25 -18.80 -16.30
C PHE A 331 -0.08 -17.54 -15.51
N TRP A 332 -0.23 -17.68 -14.19
CA TRP A 332 0.09 -16.62 -13.24
C TRP A 332 0.65 -17.29 -11.98
N GLY A 333 1.96 -17.43 -11.92
CA GLY A 333 2.60 -18.01 -10.76
C GLY A 333 4.12 -18.03 -10.81
N THR A 334 4.69 -17.57 -9.70
CA THR A 334 5.89 -18.12 -9.06
C THR A 334 7.26 -17.73 -9.63
N TYR A 335 7.97 -16.95 -8.82
CA TYR A 335 9.42 -16.98 -8.77
C TYR A 335 9.80 -17.86 -7.56
N ARG A 336 10.40 -19.03 -7.88
CA ARG A 336 10.97 -20.06 -6.98
C ARG A 336 11.65 -19.50 -5.74
#